data_AF-K9X562-F1
#
_entry.id   AF-K9X562-F1
#
_cell.length_a   1.000
_cell.length_b   1.000
_cell.length_c   1.000
_cell.angle_alpha   90.00
_cell.angle_beta   90.00
_cell.angle_gamma   90.00
#
_symmetry.space_group_name_H-M   'P 1'
#
loop_
_entity.id
_entity.type
_entity.pdbx_description
1 polymer ?
#
loop_
_entity_poly.entity_id
_entity_poly.type
_entity_poly.pdbx_seq_one_letter_code
_entity_poly.pdbx_strand_id
1 'polypeptide(L)'
;MRRITNDPSGVRQSLMGETPKTALTHQLPIALFLCSSLLTGCFGYPRLLSYPFDPGGRGLNSLASELNPQISGRYIVFISDRRGSQDVYMFDTLSRNLVDLPGINSLDAIATHPSVSEDGRYIVFASSRQGRKSIFLYDRETRQSRNLTANLPAEVGNPTISADGNRIAFETSDNGQWDVLVYDRFGRRLNIPQDPR
;
A
#
# COMPACT_ATOMS: atom_id res chain seq x y z
N MET A 1 -87.24 42.36 31.23
CA MET A 1 -86.59 42.22 32.56
C MET A 1 -85.12 41.89 32.33
N ARG A 2 -84.20 42.53 33.09
CA ARG A 2 -82.71 42.43 33.12
C ARG A 2 -81.97 43.22 32.00
N ARG A 3 -81.38 44.39 32.28
CA ARG A 3 -80.18 44.83 33.06
C ARG A 3 -78.81 44.48 32.44
N ILE A 4 -78.26 45.48 31.77
CA ILE A 4 -76.92 46.14 31.88
C ILE A 4 -75.77 45.30 32.47
N THR A 5 -74.63 45.25 31.76
CA THR A 5 -73.27 45.54 32.30
C THR A 5 -72.32 46.00 31.19
N ASN A 6 -71.58 47.07 31.47
CA ASN A 6 -70.47 47.64 30.69
C ASN A 6 -69.17 46.83 30.84
N ASP A 7 -68.26 46.97 29.86
CA ASP A 7 -66.82 46.72 30.00
C ASP A 7 -66.03 47.74 29.13
N PRO A 8 -65.03 48.46 29.66
CA PRO A 8 -64.20 49.40 28.89
C PRO A 8 -62.73 48.94 28.81
N SER A 9 -62.16 48.87 27.61
CA SER A 9 -60.74 49.18 27.35
C SER A 9 -60.40 49.03 25.87
N GLY A 10 -59.64 49.99 25.33
CA GLY A 10 -59.10 49.86 23.97
C GLY A 10 -58.81 51.19 23.29
N VAL A 11 -57.79 51.91 23.76
CA VAL A 11 -57.24 53.09 23.07
C VAL A 11 -56.27 52.64 21.97
N ARG A 12 -56.47 53.10 20.73
CA ARG A 12 -55.44 53.08 19.67
C ARG A 12 -55.56 54.26 18.68
N GLN A 13 -54.40 54.92 18.53
CA GLN A 13 -53.78 55.49 17.31
C GLN A 13 -54.20 56.86 16.74
N SER A 14 -53.18 57.72 16.56
CA SER A 14 -52.84 58.47 15.33
C SER A 14 -51.47 59.17 15.56
N LEU A 15 -50.36 58.79 14.88
CA LEU A 15 -49.73 59.42 13.69
C LEU A 15 -49.48 60.94 13.87
N MET A 16 -48.35 61.57 13.51
CA MET A 16 -47.23 61.33 12.60
C MET A 16 -46.23 62.49 12.83
N GLY A 17 -44.94 62.36 12.50
CA GLY A 17 -44.00 63.50 12.56
C GLY A 17 -42.57 63.21 12.11
N GLU A 18 -42.34 63.36 10.80
CA GLU A 18 -41.16 63.89 10.09
C GLU A 18 -39.71 63.41 10.37
N THR A 19 -39.02 63.10 9.26
CA THR A 19 -37.54 63.16 9.07
C THR A 19 -37.18 64.55 8.50
N PRO A 20 -35.91 65.02 8.30
CA PRO A 20 -34.57 64.38 8.35
C PRO A 20 -33.43 65.26 8.96
N LYS A 21 -32.18 64.79 8.99
CA LYS A 21 -30.95 65.45 8.45
C LYS A 21 -29.63 64.87 9.00
N THR A 22 -28.71 64.70 8.07
CA THR A 22 -27.27 64.41 8.14
C THR A 22 -26.44 65.40 8.96
N ALA A 23 -25.46 64.88 9.72
CA ALA A 23 -24.02 65.18 9.66
C ALA A 23 -23.37 65.11 11.05
N LEU A 24 -22.29 64.34 11.22
CA LEU A 24 -20.98 64.80 11.72
C LEU A 24 -20.04 63.61 12.03
N THR A 25 -18.91 63.67 11.33
CA THR A 25 -17.59 63.05 11.51
C THR A 25 -17.19 62.59 12.92
N HIS A 26 -16.56 61.42 13.02
CA HIS A 26 -15.52 61.11 14.01
C HIS A 26 -14.41 60.23 13.41
N GLN A 27 -13.19 60.55 13.81
CA GLN A 27 -11.90 60.04 13.32
C GLN A 27 -11.58 58.60 13.77
N LEU A 28 -10.66 57.95 13.04
CA LEU A 28 -10.18 56.56 13.07
C LEU A 28 -9.78 56.00 14.47
N PRO A 29 -9.66 54.65 14.57
CA PRO A 29 -8.32 54.08 14.54
C PRO A 29 -8.12 52.97 13.50
N ILE A 30 -6.88 52.92 13.00
CA ILE A 30 -6.32 51.92 12.10
C ILE A 30 -6.38 50.55 12.80
N ALA A 31 -7.27 49.67 12.34
CA ALA A 31 -7.21 48.27 12.71
C ALA A 31 -6.10 47.60 11.90
N LEU A 32 -4.92 47.43 12.52
CA LEU A 32 -3.93 46.47 12.03
C LEU A 32 -4.59 45.09 12.02
N PHE A 33 -4.99 44.62 10.84
CA PHE A 33 -5.22 43.20 10.62
C PHE A 33 -3.87 42.51 10.65
N LEU A 34 -3.43 42.07 11.83
CA LEU A 34 -2.45 41.00 11.92
C LEU A 34 -3.09 39.76 11.30
N CYS A 35 -2.78 39.53 10.03
CA CYS A 35 -3.02 38.27 9.37
C CYS A 35 -2.03 37.25 9.95
N SER A 36 -2.28 36.79 11.18
CA SER A 36 -1.68 35.58 11.73
C SER A 36 -2.38 34.38 11.09
N SER A 37 -2.18 34.20 9.79
CA SER A 37 -2.41 32.91 9.16
C SER A 37 -1.42 31.95 9.79
N LEU A 38 -1.93 31.17 10.75
CA LEU A 38 -1.25 30.05 11.36
C LEU A 38 -0.54 29.26 10.26
N LEU A 39 0.79 29.27 10.29
CA LEU A 39 1.57 28.17 9.75
C LEU A 39 1.22 26.96 10.64
N THR A 40 0.05 26.35 10.43
CA THR A 40 -0.11 24.93 10.68
C THR A 40 0.76 24.23 9.64
N GLY A 41 2.08 24.30 9.87
CA GLY A 41 3.00 23.38 9.23
C GLY A 41 2.46 22.01 9.55
N CYS A 42 2.09 21.27 8.51
CA CYS A 42 1.77 19.86 8.64
C CYS A 42 2.94 19.22 9.40
N PHE A 43 2.74 18.95 10.69
CA PHE A 43 3.62 18.07 11.45
C PHE A 43 3.35 16.64 10.96
N GLY A 44 3.67 16.39 9.69
CA GLY A 44 3.89 15.07 9.15
C GLY A 44 5.24 14.59 9.68
N TYR A 45 5.33 14.34 10.98
CA TYR A 45 6.33 13.40 11.45
C TYR A 45 6.15 12.14 10.59
N PRO A 46 7.22 11.56 10.04
CA PRO A 46 7.09 10.25 9.42
C PRO A 46 6.44 9.38 10.49
N ARG A 47 5.18 8.99 10.27
CA ARG A 47 4.58 7.92 11.06
C ARG A 47 5.44 6.73 10.70
N LEU A 48 6.43 6.45 11.53
CA LEU A 48 7.17 5.21 11.47
C LEU A 48 6.09 4.14 11.45
N LEU A 49 5.98 3.46 10.31
CA LEU A 49 5.00 2.43 10.10
C LEU A 49 5.47 1.25 10.94
N SER A 50 5.12 1.29 12.23
CA SER A 50 5.44 0.25 13.18
C SER A 50 4.43 -0.85 12.99
N TYR A 51 4.88 -1.97 12.44
CA TYR A 51 4.11 -3.21 12.44
C TYR A 51 4.34 -3.89 13.79
N PRO A 52 3.33 -3.97 14.66
CA PRO A 52 3.50 -4.52 15.99
C PRO A 52 3.98 -5.96 15.89
N PHE A 53 4.83 -6.35 16.85
CA PHE A 53 5.20 -7.73 17.06
C PHE A 53 3.96 -8.53 17.47
N ASP A 54 3.70 -9.64 16.77
CA ASP A 54 2.60 -10.54 17.06
C ASP A 54 3.13 -11.95 17.39
N PRO A 55 3.15 -12.35 18.68
CA PRO A 55 3.57 -13.69 19.07
C PRO A 55 2.62 -14.78 18.55
N GLY A 56 1.41 -14.43 18.14
CA GLY A 56 0.45 -15.34 17.52
C GLY A 56 0.71 -15.64 16.04
N GLY A 57 1.71 -14.99 15.41
CA GLY A 57 2.15 -15.26 14.04
C GLY A 57 1.18 -14.85 12.94
N ARG A 58 0.16 -14.03 13.25
CA ARG A 58 -0.84 -13.52 12.30
C ARG A 58 -0.43 -12.18 11.70
N GLY A 59 0.50 -11.47 12.34
CA GLY A 59 1.07 -10.22 11.88
C GLY A 59 2.24 -10.36 10.89
N LEU A 60 2.75 -9.22 10.47
CA LEU A 60 3.98 -9.13 9.67
C LEU A 60 5.20 -9.63 10.46
N ASN A 61 5.36 -9.14 11.69
CA ASN A 61 6.46 -9.50 12.60
C ASN A 61 6.00 -10.56 13.60
N SER A 62 6.81 -11.60 13.80
CA SER A 62 6.53 -12.68 14.75
C SER A 62 7.80 -13.21 15.43
N LEU A 63 7.70 -14.33 16.15
CA LEU A 63 8.84 -15.06 16.72
C LEU A 63 9.70 -15.78 15.67
N ALA A 64 9.19 -15.88 14.44
CA ALA A 64 9.88 -16.52 13.32
C ALA A 64 10.98 -15.62 12.73
N SER A 65 11.82 -16.22 11.91
CA SER A 65 12.70 -15.48 11.01
C SER A 65 11.86 -14.81 9.93
N GLU A 66 11.98 -13.50 9.73
CA GLU A 66 11.31 -12.76 8.66
C GLU A 66 12.37 -12.25 7.68
N LEU A 67 12.51 -12.91 6.53
CA LEU A 67 13.65 -12.77 5.63
C LEU A 67 13.23 -12.26 4.24
N ASN A 68 14.19 -11.67 3.53
CA ASN A 68 14.04 -11.21 2.14
C ASN A 68 12.75 -10.38 1.87
N PRO A 69 12.43 -9.34 2.65
CA PRO A 69 11.23 -8.54 2.38
C PRO A 69 11.37 -7.79 1.04
N GLN A 70 10.29 -7.77 0.27
CA GLN A 70 10.09 -6.91 -0.90
C GLN A 70 8.74 -6.21 -0.79
N ILE A 71 8.62 -5.01 -1.35
CA ILE A 71 7.39 -4.22 -1.33
C ILE A 71 7.05 -3.72 -2.73
N SER A 72 5.78 -3.84 -3.11
CA SER A 72 5.23 -3.23 -4.32
C SER A 72 3.76 -2.86 -4.09
N GLY A 73 3.38 -1.66 -4.50
CA GLY A 73 2.07 -1.10 -4.18
C GLY A 73 1.78 -1.16 -2.67
N ARG A 74 0.68 -1.83 -2.30
CA ARG A 74 0.26 -2.01 -0.90
C ARG A 74 0.75 -3.30 -0.26
N TYR A 75 1.54 -4.11 -0.96
CA TYR A 75 1.85 -5.48 -0.55
C TYR A 75 3.32 -5.62 -0.19
N ILE A 76 3.56 -6.28 0.94
CA ILE A 76 4.90 -6.73 1.35
C ILE A 76 4.91 -8.24 1.19
N VAL A 77 5.84 -8.78 0.41
CA VAL A 77 6.13 -10.22 0.37
C VAL A 77 7.44 -10.49 1.08
N PHE A 78 7.52 -11.62 1.76
CA PHE A 78 8.68 -11.99 2.57
C PHE A 78 8.70 -13.49 2.80
N ILE A 79 9.81 -13.99 3.30
CA ILE A 79 10.00 -15.39 3.68
C ILE A 79 9.85 -15.51 5.19
N SER A 80 9.13 -16.53 5.65
CA SER A 80 9.00 -16.83 7.07
C SER A 80 9.13 -18.31 7.35
N ASP A 81 9.76 -18.67 8.47
CA ASP A 81 9.83 -20.05 8.98
C ASP A 81 8.73 -20.38 10.01
N ARG A 82 7.71 -19.52 10.15
CA ARG A 82 6.64 -19.62 11.16
C ARG A 82 5.78 -20.90 11.10
N ARG A 83 5.92 -21.72 10.06
CA ARG A 83 5.27 -23.04 9.91
C ARG A 83 6.24 -24.22 9.82
N GLY A 84 7.51 -24.01 10.18
CA GLY A 84 8.53 -25.05 10.20
C GLY A 84 9.35 -25.19 8.91
N SER A 85 9.00 -24.46 7.86
CA SER A 85 9.75 -24.34 6.60
C SER A 85 9.79 -22.88 6.16
N GLN A 86 10.86 -22.51 5.45
CA GLN A 86 10.95 -21.19 4.81
C GLN A 86 9.95 -21.11 3.66
N ASP A 87 8.89 -20.35 3.90
CA ASP A 87 7.71 -20.25 3.07
C ASP A 87 7.47 -18.80 2.64
N VAL A 88 6.77 -18.60 1.53
CA VAL A 88 6.37 -17.27 1.05
C VAL A 88 5.14 -16.78 1.80
N TYR A 89 5.22 -15.56 2.32
CA TYR A 89 4.12 -14.83 2.93
C TYR A 89 3.91 -13.49 2.24
N MET A 90 2.67 -13.00 2.32
CA MET A 90 2.28 -11.70 1.80
C MET A 90 1.46 -10.98 2.87
N PHE A 91 1.81 -9.73 3.13
CA PHE A 91 1.12 -8.84 4.06
C PHE A 91 0.53 -7.67 3.30
N ASP A 92 -0.72 -7.37 3.61
CA ASP A 92 -1.44 -6.25 3.06
C ASP A 92 -1.37 -5.06 4.01
N THR A 93 -0.74 -3.97 3.56
CA THR A 93 -0.48 -2.81 4.40
C THR A 93 -1.71 -1.97 4.74
N LEU A 94 -2.79 -2.05 3.94
CA LEU A 94 -4.03 -1.31 4.24
C LEU A 94 -4.93 -2.10 5.19
N SER A 95 -5.12 -3.40 4.95
CA SER A 95 -5.94 -4.23 5.85
C SER A 95 -5.17 -4.67 7.10
N ARG A 96 -3.84 -4.52 7.08
CA ARG A 96 -2.92 -4.92 8.16
C ARG A 96 -3.00 -6.40 8.52
N ASN A 97 -3.17 -7.25 7.51
CA ASN A 97 -3.33 -8.69 7.67
C ASN A 97 -2.46 -9.44 6.67
N LEU A 98 -2.08 -10.67 7.03
CA LEU A 98 -1.57 -11.61 6.04
C LEU A 98 -2.63 -11.96 5.01
N VAL A 99 -2.20 -12.09 3.76
CA VAL A 99 -2.99 -12.55 2.63
C VAL A 99 -2.82 -14.07 2.53
N ASP A 100 -3.92 -14.79 2.38
CA ASP A 100 -3.87 -16.23 2.10
C ASP A 100 -3.36 -16.49 0.68
N LEU A 101 -2.43 -17.44 0.54
CA LEU A 101 -1.78 -17.80 -0.72
C LEU A 101 -1.87 -19.32 -0.96
N PRO A 102 -3.05 -19.86 -1.29
CA PRO A 102 -3.25 -21.31 -1.43
C PRO A 102 -2.31 -21.90 -2.48
N GLY A 103 -1.57 -22.95 -2.09
CA GLY A 103 -0.70 -23.70 -3.00
C GLY A 103 0.67 -23.09 -3.27
N ILE A 104 0.97 -21.86 -2.86
CA ILE A 104 2.31 -21.28 -3.12
C ILE A 104 3.42 -22.03 -2.39
N ASN A 105 3.13 -22.54 -1.18
CA ASN A 105 4.08 -23.23 -0.30
C ASN A 105 3.94 -24.77 -0.37
N SER A 106 3.31 -25.33 -1.41
CA SER A 106 3.09 -26.80 -1.51
C SER A 106 4.20 -27.54 -2.27
N LEU A 107 5.33 -26.88 -2.56
CA LEU A 107 6.37 -27.40 -3.46
C LEU A 107 7.34 -28.40 -2.81
N ASP A 108 7.21 -28.70 -1.50
CA ASP A 108 8.18 -29.53 -0.75
C ASP A 108 9.63 -29.04 -0.97
N ALA A 109 9.81 -27.72 -0.80
CA ALA A 109 11.03 -27.01 -1.12
C ALA A 109 11.13 -25.71 -0.31
N ILE A 110 12.35 -25.20 -0.13
CA ILE A 110 12.64 -23.96 0.59
C ILE A 110 12.43 -22.78 -0.35
N ALA A 111 11.61 -21.80 0.04
CA ALA A 111 11.41 -20.57 -0.73
C ALA A 111 12.37 -19.46 -0.28
N THR A 112 12.89 -18.69 -1.24
CA THR A 112 13.77 -17.54 -1.00
C THR A 112 13.49 -16.41 -2.00
N HIS A 113 13.88 -15.18 -1.65
CA HIS A 113 13.86 -14.01 -2.54
C HIS A 113 12.53 -13.80 -3.29
N PRO A 114 11.40 -13.62 -2.57
CA PRO A 114 10.11 -13.37 -3.19
C PRO A 114 10.03 -11.93 -3.71
N SER A 115 9.28 -11.70 -4.79
CA SER A 115 8.96 -10.37 -5.32
C SER A 115 7.54 -10.37 -5.90
N VAL A 116 6.85 -9.23 -5.90
CA VAL A 116 5.41 -9.12 -6.17
C VAL A 116 5.08 -7.98 -7.13
N SER A 117 4.12 -8.19 -8.03
CA SER A 117 3.58 -7.14 -8.91
C SER A 117 2.79 -6.09 -8.11
N GLU A 118 2.61 -4.89 -8.68
CA GLU A 118 1.98 -3.75 -7.98
C GLU A 118 0.52 -4.01 -7.59
N ASP A 119 -0.22 -4.70 -8.46
CA ASP A 119 -1.58 -5.18 -8.21
C ASP A 119 -1.64 -6.38 -7.23
N GLY A 120 -0.47 -6.90 -6.86
CA GLY A 120 -0.33 -8.05 -6.00
C GLY A 120 -0.69 -9.38 -6.65
N ARG A 121 -1.06 -9.45 -7.95
CA ARG A 121 -1.53 -10.69 -8.58
C ARG A 121 -0.44 -11.74 -8.71
N TYR A 122 0.75 -11.33 -9.13
CA TYR A 122 1.85 -12.21 -9.45
C TYR A 122 2.94 -12.14 -8.39
N ILE A 123 3.40 -13.31 -7.95
CA ILE A 123 4.54 -13.44 -7.03
C ILE A 123 5.59 -14.31 -7.72
N VAL A 124 6.83 -13.81 -7.82
CA VAL A 124 7.98 -14.63 -8.21
C VAL A 124 8.81 -14.98 -7.00
N PHE A 125 9.41 -16.16 -6.99
CA PHE A 125 10.29 -16.58 -5.91
C PHE A 125 11.25 -17.67 -6.40
N ALA A 126 12.39 -17.80 -5.73
CA ALA A 126 13.29 -18.92 -5.94
C ALA A 126 12.88 -20.08 -5.00
N SER A 127 12.73 -21.27 -5.54
CA SER A 127 12.48 -22.50 -4.80
C SER A 127 13.70 -23.39 -4.89
N SER A 128 14.17 -23.91 -3.75
CA SER A 128 15.34 -24.79 -3.65
C SER A 128 14.93 -26.17 -3.15
N ARG A 129 15.19 -27.20 -3.95
CA ARG A 129 14.97 -28.61 -3.58
C ARG A 129 16.28 -29.37 -3.76
N GLN A 130 16.79 -29.96 -2.67
CA GLN A 130 18.05 -30.71 -2.65
C GLN A 130 19.23 -29.93 -3.26
N GLY A 131 19.29 -28.62 -3.00
CA GLY A 131 20.34 -27.73 -3.49
C GLY A 131 20.12 -27.16 -4.89
N ARG A 132 19.17 -27.69 -5.68
CA ARG A 132 18.85 -27.16 -7.01
C ARG A 132 17.79 -26.07 -6.91
N LYS A 133 18.12 -24.88 -7.41
CA LYS A 133 17.19 -23.75 -7.44
C LYS A 133 16.39 -23.72 -8.74
N SER A 134 15.17 -23.20 -8.65
CA SER A 134 14.31 -22.91 -9.79
C SER A 134 13.50 -21.65 -9.51
N ILE A 135 13.21 -20.86 -10.54
CA ILE A 135 12.38 -19.66 -10.41
C ILE A 135 10.93 -20.01 -10.72
N PHE A 136 10.05 -19.73 -9.76
CA PHE A 136 8.62 -19.94 -9.90
C PHE A 136 7.89 -18.61 -10.03
N LEU A 137 6.82 -18.62 -10.83
CA LEU A 137 5.79 -17.59 -10.88
C LEU A 137 4.50 -18.17 -10.32
N TYR A 138 3.96 -17.55 -9.29
CA TYR A 138 2.65 -17.83 -8.74
C TYR A 138 1.64 -16.78 -9.21
N ASP A 139 0.51 -17.23 -9.76
CA ASP A 139 -0.64 -16.39 -10.09
C ASP A 139 -1.73 -16.59 -9.03
N ARG A 140 -2.05 -15.53 -8.27
CA ARG A 140 -3.07 -15.57 -7.21
C ARG A 140 -4.49 -15.72 -7.73
N GLU A 141 -4.78 -15.31 -8.97
CA GLU A 141 -6.11 -15.48 -9.56
C GLU A 141 -6.38 -16.96 -9.82
N THR A 142 -5.42 -17.66 -10.43
CA THR A 142 -5.55 -19.09 -10.74
C THR A 142 -5.12 -19.99 -9.59
N ARG A 143 -4.41 -19.46 -8.58
CA ARG A 143 -3.79 -20.18 -7.46
C ARG A 143 -2.81 -21.26 -7.94
N GLN A 144 -2.05 -20.96 -8.99
CA GLN A 144 -1.13 -21.90 -9.61
C GLN A 144 0.29 -21.35 -9.61
N SER A 145 1.24 -22.23 -9.33
CA SER A 145 2.69 -21.98 -9.49
C SER A 145 3.19 -22.62 -10.78
N ARG A 146 4.00 -21.90 -11.55
CA ARG A 146 4.69 -22.42 -12.74
C ARG A 146 6.20 -22.22 -12.61
N ASN A 147 6.96 -23.28 -12.86
CA ASN A 147 8.42 -23.18 -12.98
C ASN A 147 8.79 -22.48 -14.30
N LEU A 148 9.39 -21.29 -14.21
CA LEU A 148 9.82 -20.51 -15.38
C LEU A 148 11.13 -21.01 -15.98
N THR A 149 11.95 -21.71 -15.20
CA THR A 149 13.31 -22.11 -15.55
C THR A 149 13.45 -23.61 -15.72
N ALA A 150 12.34 -24.34 -15.90
CA ALA A 150 12.34 -25.81 -16.03
C ALA A 150 13.21 -26.32 -17.19
N ASN A 151 13.33 -25.52 -18.25
CA ASN A 151 14.10 -25.86 -19.46
C ASN A 151 15.43 -25.09 -19.55
N LEU A 152 15.86 -24.41 -18.48
CA LEU A 152 17.11 -23.66 -18.44
C LEU A 152 18.17 -24.52 -17.70
N PRO A 153 19.19 -25.05 -18.38
CA PRO A 153 20.18 -25.93 -17.77
C PRO A 153 21.29 -25.14 -17.03
N ALA A 154 20.90 -24.23 -16.15
CA ALA A 154 21.81 -23.35 -15.41
C ALA A 154 21.37 -23.18 -13.94
N GLU A 155 22.29 -22.77 -13.07
CA GLU A 155 21.88 -22.26 -11.76
C GLU A 155 21.16 -20.93 -11.94
N VAL A 156 20.19 -20.69 -11.07
CA VAL A 156 19.35 -19.49 -11.09
C VAL A 156 19.11 -18.96 -9.68
N GLY A 157 18.90 -17.64 -9.56
CA GLY A 157 18.69 -17.01 -8.25
C GLY A 157 18.09 -15.61 -8.34
N ASN A 158 17.73 -15.09 -7.16
CA ASN A 158 17.40 -13.68 -6.93
C ASN A 158 16.41 -13.08 -7.94
N PRO A 159 15.20 -13.67 -8.11
CA PRO A 159 14.23 -13.16 -9.06
C PRO A 159 13.58 -11.87 -8.57
N THR A 160 13.20 -11.01 -9.52
CA THR A 160 12.34 -9.85 -9.30
C THR A 160 11.33 -9.71 -10.44
N ILE A 161 10.14 -9.19 -10.15
CA ILE A 161 9.07 -8.96 -11.13
C ILE A 161 8.80 -7.46 -11.28
N SER A 162 8.51 -7.02 -12.51
CA SER A 162 8.11 -5.64 -12.78
C SER A 162 6.75 -5.31 -12.17
N ALA A 163 6.52 -4.02 -11.88
CA ALA A 163 5.27 -3.53 -11.30
C ALA A 163 4.03 -3.98 -12.09
N ASP A 164 4.11 -3.94 -13.42
CA ASP A 164 3.05 -4.38 -14.35
C ASP A 164 2.89 -5.91 -14.48
N GLY A 165 3.73 -6.69 -13.79
CA GLY A 165 3.70 -8.16 -13.81
C GLY A 165 4.13 -8.81 -15.13
N ASN A 166 4.65 -8.05 -16.10
CA ASN A 166 4.96 -8.57 -17.43
C ASN A 166 6.37 -9.13 -17.58
N ARG A 167 7.32 -8.69 -16.76
CA ARG A 167 8.75 -9.00 -16.89
C ARG A 167 9.31 -9.53 -15.58
N ILE A 168 10.14 -10.56 -15.67
CA ILE A 168 10.83 -11.18 -14.55
C ILE A 168 12.32 -11.11 -14.85
N ALA A 169 13.10 -10.43 -14.01
CA ALA A 169 14.56 -10.47 -14.07
C ALA A 169 15.10 -11.44 -13.01
N PHE A 170 16.15 -12.18 -13.33
CA PHE A 170 16.80 -13.11 -12.39
C PHE A 170 18.26 -13.36 -12.78
N GLU A 171 19.04 -13.83 -11.82
CA GLU A 171 20.43 -14.21 -12.03
C GLU A 171 20.53 -15.62 -12.60
N THR A 172 21.50 -15.86 -13.50
CA THR A 172 21.78 -17.18 -14.06
C THR A 172 23.27 -17.42 -14.24
N SER A 173 23.71 -18.68 -14.23
CA SER A 173 25.12 -19.07 -14.46
C SER A 173 25.36 -19.85 -15.76
N ASP A 174 24.55 -19.64 -16.80
CA ASP A 174 24.50 -20.49 -18.01
C ASP A 174 25.84 -20.60 -18.78
N ASN A 175 26.73 -19.61 -18.64
CA ASN A 175 28.05 -19.58 -19.28
C ASN A 175 29.23 -19.71 -18.28
N GLY A 176 28.96 -20.12 -17.03
CA GLY A 176 29.96 -20.20 -15.96
C GLY A 176 30.26 -18.87 -15.26
N GLN A 177 29.60 -17.76 -15.64
CA GLN A 177 29.58 -16.49 -14.93
C GLN A 177 28.14 -16.11 -14.57
N TRP A 178 27.96 -15.30 -13.53
CA TRP A 178 26.63 -14.83 -13.14
C TRP A 178 26.20 -13.65 -14.02
N ASP A 179 25.16 -13.88 -14.82
CA ASP A 179 24.51 -12.91 -15.70
C ASP A 179 23.08 -12.63 -15.25
N VAL A 180 22.48 -11.58 -15.81
CA VAL A 180 21.05 -11.27 -15.62
C VAL A 180 20.27 -11.64 -16.87
N LEU A 181 19.23 -12.47 -16.71
CA LEU A 181 18.23 -12.70 -17.74
C LEU A 181 16.93 -12.01 -17.41
N VAL A 182 16.19 -11.63 -18.45
CA VAL A 182 14.82 -11.13 -18.31
C VAL A 182 13.90 -12.02 -19.12
N TYR A 183 12.90 -12.60 -18.48
CA TYR A 183 11.84 -13.39 -19.09
C TYR A 183 10.54 -12.58 -19.08
N ASP A 184 9.64 -12.88 -20.02
CA ASP A 184 8.24 -12.52 -19.83
C ASP A 184 7.55 -13.48 -18.85
N ARG A 185 6.35 -13.10 -18.42
CA ARG A 185 5.51 -13.95 -17.55
C ARG A 185 5.04 -15.25 -18.17
N PHE A 186 5.50 -15.65 -19.35
CA PHE A 186 5.24 -16.96 -19.97
C PHE A 186 6.48 -17.84 -20.02
N GLY A 187 7.62 -17.35 -19.53
CA GLY A 187 8.89 -18.07 -19.52
C GLY A 187 9.72 -17.88 -20.79
N ARG A 188 9.38 -16.91 -21.64
CA ARG A 188 10.17 -16.60 -22.84
C ARG A 188 11.21 -15.54 -22.51
N ARG A 189 12.47 -15.82 -22.84
CA ARG A 189 13.58 -14.85 -22.76
C ARG A 189 13.29 -13.61 -23.61
N LEU A 190 13.44 -12.44 -23.00
CA LEU A 190 13.38 -11.14 -23.65
C LEU A 190 14.79 -10.71 -24.04
N ASN A 191 14.97 -10.33 -25.30
CA ASN A 191 16.22 -9.75 -25.78
C ASN A 191 16.19 -8.24 -25.48
N ILE A 192 16.76 -7.87 -24.34
CA ILE A 192 16.98 -6.46 -23.98
C ILE A 192 18.35 -6.06 -24.56
N PRO A 193 18.48 -4.88 -25.20
CA PRO A 193 19.76 -4.40 -25.70
C PRO A 193 20.84 -4.45 -24.60
N GLN A 194 21.96 -5.09 -24.90
CA GLN A 194 23.08 -5.30 -23.96
C GLN A 194 24.18 -4.26 -24.12
N ASP A 195 24.19 -3.52 -25.24
CA ASP A 195 25.22 -2.53 -25.52
C ASP A 195 25.01 -1.29 -24.63
N PRO A 196 26.00 -0.91 -23.79
CA PRO A 196 25.95 0.36 -23.07
C PRO A 196 25.94 1.52 -24.08
N ARG A 197 25.03 2.47 -23.88
CA ARG A 197 24.99 3.72 -24.64
C ARG A 197 26.02 4.72 -24.12
#